data_AF-M6V270-F1
#
_entry.id   AF-M6V270-F1
#
_cell.length_a   1.000
_cell.length_b   1.000
_cell.length_c   1.000
_cell.angle_alpha   90.00
_cell.angle_beta   90.00
_cell.angle_gamma   90.00
#
_symmetry.space_group_name_H-M   'P 1'
#
loop_
_entity.id
_entity.type
_entity.pdbx_description
1 polymer ?
#
loop_
_entity_poly.entity_id
_entity_poly.type
_entity_poly.pdbx_seq_one_letter_code
_entity_poly.pdbx_strand_id
1 'polypeptide(L)'
;MDFIKLPYSISKKFIDWNPFQNIQKVGYSKMTVEQIMKDLEKMGTETVKKIFINHGAKEPLFGVKVGDLKKIQKKIKKNNELSLQLYKTGNADAMYLAGLVADERQIQKKDLQSWVKNAASPMISEYTVAWIAAESKYGWELAREWIESEKENIASSGWSAFSSLLSIVPNEQIDKKEISKLLKRVESEIHKSRNRVKYCMNGFVIAVGGFYPELYEEALRTAKKIGKVEVRMGKTACKVPEASEYILKMSKAGKIGKKKKTARC
;
A
#
# COMPACT_ATOMS: atom_id res chain seq x y z
N MET A 1 -48.85 -54.20 -31.64
CA MET A 1 -47.66 -53.43 -31.27
C MET A 1 -47.56 -52.20 -32.15
N ASP A 2 -47.66 -50.97 -31.69
CA ASP A 2 -48.44 -50.35 -30.62
C ASP A 2 -48.32 -48.84 -30.89
N PHE A 3 -49.27 -48.09 -30.34
CA PHE A 3 -49.39 -46.63 -30.37
C PHE A 3 -48.05 -45.92 -30.07
N ILE A 4 -47.81 -44.70 -30.54
CA ILE A 4 -48.07 -43.48 -29.73
C ILE A 4 -48.08 -42.23 -30.63
N LYS A 5 -49.19 -41.48 -30.55
CA LYS A 5 -49.27 -40.05 -30.87
C LYS A 5 -48.45 -39.27 -29.84
N LEU A 6 -47.72 -38.23 -30.25
CA LEU A 6 -47.63 -37.02 -29.43
C LEU A 6 -47.73 -35.74 -30.28
N PRO A 7 -48.32 -34.68 -29.70
CA PRO A 7 -48.79 -33.48 -30.39
C PRO A 7 -47.70 -32.41 -30.40
N TYR A 8 -47.89 -31.29 -31.10
CA TYR A 8 -47.89 -29.95 -30.49
C TYR A 8 -48.06 -28.88 -31.57
N SER A 9 -48.98 -27.97 -31.29
CA SER A 9 -49.30 -26.80 -32.09
C SER A 9 -48.11 -25.85 -32.16
N ILE A 10 -47.85 -25.32 -33.36
CA ILE A 10 -46.93 -24.18 -33.55
C ILE A 10 -47.67 -22.95 -33.03
N SER A 11 -47.39 -22.55 -31.79
CA SER A 11 -47.88 -21.29 -31.25
C SER A 11 -47.24 -20.11 -32.01
N LYS A 12 -48.06 -19.11 -32.33
CA LYS A 12 -47.72 -17.86 -33.04
C LYS A 12 -46.73 -16.92 -32.31
N LYS A 13 -45.83 -17.44 -31.49
CA LYS A 13 -44.87 -16.66 -30.66
C LYS A 13 -43.42 -16.65 -31.19
N PHE A 14 -43.20 -17.00 -32.44
CA PHE A 14 -41.86 -17.01 -33.06
C PHE A 14 -41.57 -15.82 -33.99
N ILE A 15 -42.27 -14.69 -33.83
CA ILE A 15 -42.06 -13.50 -34.66
C ILE A 15 -41.46 -12.30 -33.89
N ASP A 16 -41.48 -12.29 -32.55
CA ASP A 16 -40.94 -11.18 -31.75
C ASP A 16 -39.69 -11.56 -30.93
N TRP A 17 -38.80 -12.38 -31.49
CA TRP A 17 -37.47 -12.58 -30.89
C TRP A 17 -36.47 -11.62 -31.52
N ASN A 18 -36.34 -10.44 -30.91
CA ASN A 18 -35.22 -9.53 -31.16
C ASN A 18 -34.07 -9.86 -30.20
N PRO A 19 -32.94 -10.44 -30.66
CA PRO A 19 -31.83 -10.83 -29.78
C PRO A 19 -31.11 -9.64 -29.12
N PHE A 20 -31.48 -8.40 -29.46
CA PHE A 20 -30.83 -7.19 -28.95
C PHE A 20 -31.66 -6.39 -27.93
N GLN A 21 -32.86 -6.83 -27.53
CA GLN A 21 -33.67 -6.09 -26.54
C GLN A 21 -33.57 -6.57 -25.09
N ASN A 22 -32.62 -7.44 -24.75
CA ASN A 22 -32.44 -7.84 -23.35
C ASN A 22 -30.97 -8.02 -22.94
N ILE A 23 -30.15 -7.00 -23.23
CA ILE A 23 -28.87 -6.79 -22.56
C ILE A 23 -29.04 -5.71 -21.49
N GLN A 24 -30.06 -5.84 -20.64
CA GLN A 24 -29.88 -5.45 -19.24
C GLN A 24 -29.10 -6.58 -18.56
N LYS A 25 -27.80 -6.64 -18.87
CA LYS A 25 -26.84 -7.31 -18.00
C LYS A 25 -27.06 -6.72 -16.61
N VAL A 26 -27.39 -7.57 -15.65
CA VAL A 26 -27.40 -7.28 -14.21
C VAL A 26 -26.14 -6.49 -13.88
N GLY A 27 -26.29 -5.17 -13.82
CA GLY A 27 -25.19 -4.26 -13.60
C GLY A 27 -24.81 -4.36 -12.14
N TYR A 28 -23.66 -4.97 -11.85
CA TYR A 28 -22.97 -4.64 -10.61
C TYR A 28 -22.78 -3.12 -10.63
N SER A 29 -23.57 -2.40 -9.83
CA SER A 29 -23.45 -0.96 -9.66
C SER A 29 -21.98 -0.63 -9.36
N LYS A 30 -21.26 -0.10 -10.36
CA LYS A 30 -19.88 0.38 -10.21
C LYS A 30 -19.94 1.49 -9.16
N MET A 31 -19.44 1.26 -7.95
CA MET A 31 -19.46 2.26 -6.87
C MET A 31 -18.77 3.54 -7.36
N THR A 32 -19.46 4.67 -7.25
CA THR A 32 -18.90 5.99 -7.61
C THR A 32 -18.09 6.56 -6.47
N VAL A 33 -17.24 7.56 -6.76
CA VAL A 33 -16.46 8.27 -5.75
C VAL A 33 -17.38 8.94 -4.74
N GLU A 34 -18.45 9.58 -5.19
CA GLU A 34 -19.40 10.28 -4.31
C GLU A 34 -20.06 9.32 -3.33
N GLN A 35 -20.46 8.13 -3.80
CA GLN A 35 -21.04 7.11 -2.93
C GLN A 35 -20.00 6.61 -1.91
N ILE A 36 -18.77 6.36 -2.35
CA ILE A 36 -17.70 5.91 -1.45
C ILE A 36 -17.36 6.99 -0.43
N MET A 37 -17.28 8.26 -0.81
CA MET A 37 -17.00 9.36 0.11
C MET A 37 -18.10 9.47 1.18
N LYS A 38 -19.37 9.35 0.81
CA LYS A 38 -20.50 9.28 1.77
C LYS A 38 -20.40 8.07 2.70
N ASP A 39 -20.01 6.91 2.17
CA ASP A 39 -19.83 5.70 2.99
C ASP A 39 -18.66 5.86 3.97
N LEU A 40 -17.54 6.42 3.52
CA LEU A 40 -16.37 6.70 4.36
C LEU A 40 -16.69 7.70 5.47
N GLU A 41 -17.43 8.77 5.15
CA GLU A 41 -17.89 9.75 6.13
C GLU A 41 -18.75 9.10 7.22
N LYS A 42 -19.72 8.26 6.83
CA LYS A 42 -20.58 7.52 7.78
C LYS A 42 -19.81 6.52 8.64
N MET A 43 -18.73 5.95 8.13
CA MET A 43 -17.88 5.00 8.87
C MET A 43 -16.84 5.70 9.76
N GLY A 44 -16.60 7.00 9.54
CA GLY A 44 -15.66 7.80 10.29
C GLY A 44 -16.06 7.94 11.75
N THR A 45 -15.07 8.00 12.64
CA THR A 45 -15.30 8.27 14.06
C THR A 45 -14.26 9.23 14.60
N GLU A 46 -14.66 10.15 15.48
CA GLU A 46 -13.75 11.11 16.12
C GLU A 46 -12.61 10.44 16.89
N THR A 47 -12.88 9.29 17.52
CA THR A 47 -11.85 8.53 18.23
C THR A 47 -10.75 8.05 17.29
N VAL A 48 -11.11 7.45 16.16
CA VAL A 48 -10.11 6.95 15.18
C VAL A 48 -9.43 8.12 14.48
N LYS A 49 -10.18 9.17 14.13
CA LYS A 49 -9.64 10.41 13.57
C LYS A 49 -8.57 11.02 14.47
N LYS A 50 -8.84 11.16 15.77
CA LYS A 50 -7.88 11.64 16.77
C LYS A 50 -6.64 10.76 16.86
N ILE A 51 -6.80 9.44 16.78
CA ILE A 51 -5.66 8.51 16.72
C ILE A 51 -4.79 8.81 15.49
N PHE A 52 -5.38 8.92 14.30
CA PHE A 52 -4.62 9.19 13.07
C PHE A 52 -3.94 10.56 13.10
N ILE A 53 -4.62 11.61 13.56
CA ILE A 53 -4.02 12.94 13.75
C ILE A 53 -2.85 12.89 14.73
N ASN A 54 -3.01 12.16 15.85
CA ASN A 54 -1.94 11.97 16.81
C ASN A 54 -0.73 11.24 16.21
N HIS A 55 -0.91 10.41 15.17
CA HIS A 55 0.16 9.77 14.40
C HIS A 55 0.69 10.64 13.24
N GLY A 56 0.20 11.88 13.10
CA GLY A 56 0.66 12.85 12.11
C GLY A 56 -0.17 12.94 10.84
N ALA A 57 -1.32 12.26 10.77
CA ALA A 57 -2.24 12.46 9.65
C ALA A 57 -2.72 13.93 9.59
N LYS A 58 -2.94 14.41 8.37
CA LYS A 58 -3.39 15.76 8.05
C LYS A 58 -4.82 15.70 7.53
N GLU A 59 -5.60 16.72 7.89
CA GLU A 59 -6.93 16.95 7.34
C GLU A 59 -6.87 17.21 5.83
N PRO A 60 -7.92 16.85 5.06
CA PRO A 60 -9.17 16.25 5.54
C PRO A 60 -9.05 14.74 5.83
N LEU A 61 -9.69 14.26 6.89
CA LEU A 61 -9.93 12.83 7.14
C LEU A 61 -11.19 12.60 8.00
N PHE A 62 -11.85 11.47 7.79
CA PHE A 62 -13.03 11.03 8.55
C PHE A 62 -12.66 10.14 9.74
N GLY A 63 -11.51 9.44 9.67
CA GLY A 63 -11.08 8.51 10.71
C GLY A 63 -11.78 7.16 10.59
N VAL A 64 -11.56 6.47 9.47
CA VAL A 64 -12.13 5.16 9.18
C VAL A 64 -11.15 4.05 9.56
N LYS A 65 -11.62 3.00 10.23
CA LYS A 65 -10.76 1.85 10.55
C LYS A 65 -10.33 1.16 9.26
N VAL A 66 -9.05 0.78 9.17
CA VAL A 66 -8.51 0.05 8.01
C VAL A 66 -9.29 -1.24 7.72
N GLY A 67 -9.77 -1.94 8.76
CA GLY A 67 -10.61 -3.12 8.60
C GLY A 67 -11.93 -2.86 7.85
N ASP A 68 -12.52 -1.67 8.02
CA ASP A 68 -13.74 -1.27 7.31
C ASP A 68 -13.43 -0.83 5.87
N LEU A 69 -12.29 -0.15 5.64
CA LEU A 69 -11.79 0.13 4.29
C LEU A 69 -11.62 -1.17 3.48
N LYS A 70 -11.13 -2.25 4.11
CA LYS A 70 -11.00 -3.56 3.45
C LYS A 70 -12.35 -4.18 3.07
N LYS A 71 -13.45 -3.86 3.76
CA LYS A 71 -14.80 -4.30 3.35
C LYS A 71 -15.22 -3.62 2.05
N ILE A 72 -14.94 -2.33 1.90
CA ILE A 72 -15.17 -1.57 0.66
C ILE A 72 -14.26 -2.10 -0.46
N GLN A 73 -12.97 -2.27 -0.17
CA GLN A 73 -11.99 -2.85 -1.10
C GLN A 73 -12.45 -4.19 -1.67
N LYS A 74 -13.03 -5.09 -0.84
CA LYS A 74 -13.53 -6.39 -1.31
C LYS A 74 -14.66 -6.28 -2.35
N LYS A 75 -15.49 -5.23 -2.25
CA LYS A 75 -16.56 -4.95 -3.22
C LYS A 75 -16.01 -4.37 -4.52
N ILE A 76 -15.09 -3.41 -4.41
CA ILE A 76 -14.48 -2.71 -5.56
C ILE A 76 -13.48 -3.59 -6.30
N LYS A 77 -12.72 -4.41 -5.57
CA LYS A 77 -11.52 -5.11 -6.03
C LYS A 77 -10.48 -4.13 -6.57
N LYS A 78 -9.80 -4.43 -7.68
CA LYS A 78 -8.89 -3.51 -8.36
C LYS A 78 -9.68 -2.66 -9.35
N ASN A 79 -9.53 -1.34 -9.25
CA ASN A 79 -10.10 -0.36 -10.16
C ASN A 79 -9.22 0.90 -10.16
N ASN A 80 -8.33 1.00 -11.17
CA ASN A 80 -7.35 2.07 -11.24
C ASN A 80 -7.99 3.46 -11.45
N GLU A 81 -9.00 3.55 -12.32
CA GLU A 81 -9.71 4.81 -12.57
C GLU A 81 -10.30 5.37 -11.26
N LEU A 82 -11.01 4.52 -10.51
CA LEU A 82 -11.59 4.90 -9.23
C LEU A 82 -10.52 5.24 -8.18
N SER A 83 -9.42 4.47 -8.15
CA SER A 83 -8.27 4.74 -7.28
C SER A 83 -7.70 6.15 -7.51
N LEU A 84 -7.46 6.52 -8.77
CA LEU A 84 -6.95 7.85 -9.11
C LEU A 84 -7.90 8.96 -8.69
N GLN A 85 -9.21 8.76 -8.84
CA GLN A 85 -10.21 9.75 -8.41
C GLN A 85 -10.30 9.85 -6.87
N LEU A 86 -10.29 8.72 -6.16
CA LEU A 86 -10.27 8.68 -4.68
C LEU A 86 -9.05 9.41 -4.12
N TYR A 87 -7.88 9.21 -4.74
CA TYR A 87 -6.66 9.88 -4.29
C TYR A 87 -6.73 11.41 -4.47
N LYS A 88 -7.35 11.88 -5.56
CA LYS A 88 -7.53 13.32 -5.83
C LYS A 88 -8.41 14.04 -4.81
N THR A 89 -9.21 13.32 -4.03
CA THR A 89 -10.06 13.92 -2.98
C THR A 89 -9.24 14.59 -1.87
N GLY A 90 -7.96 14.19 -1.70
CA GLY A 90 -7.10 14.67 -0.62
C GLY A 90 -7.50 14.16 0.78
N ASN A 91 -8.59 13.39 0.90
CA ASN A 91 -9.02 12.82 2.16
C ASN A 91 -8.16 11.60 2.51
N ALA A 92 -7.55 11.57 3.70
CA ALA A 92 -6.58 10.52 4.04
C ALA A 92 -7.20 9.10 4.03
N ASP A 93 -8.47 8.93 4.45
CA ASP A 93 -9.12 7.61 4.40
C ASP A 93 -9.39 7.17 2.96
N ALA A 94 -9.81 8.10 2.10
CA ALA A 94 -10.05 7.85 0.68
C ALA A 94 -8.74 7.59 -0.09
N MET A 95 -7.68 8.36 0.19
CA MET A 95 -6.35 8.13 -0.36
C MET A 95 -5.80 6.78 0.07
N TYR A 96 -6.02 6.36 1.33
CA TYR A 96 -5.62 5.03 1.78
C TYR A 96 -6.37 3.93 1.03
N LEU A 97 -7.69 4.05 0.90
CA LEU A 97 -8.50 3.14 0.09
C LEU A 97 -8.07 3.12 -1.39
N ALA A 98 -7.67 4.27 -1.95
CA ALA A 98 -7.15 4.37 -3.31
C ALA A 98 -5.97 3.42 -3.51
N GLY A 99 -5.00 3.38 -2.59
CA GLY A 99 -3.91 2.40 -2.64
C GLY A 99 -4.42 0.96 -2.55
N LEU A 100 -5.40 0.66 -1.72
CA LEU A 100 -5.94 -0.70 -1.62
C LEU A 100 -6.57 -1.19 -2.93
N VAL A 101 -7.18 -0.30 -3.73
CA VAL A 101 -7.90 -0.63 -4.97
C VAL A 101 -7.15 -0.27 -6.25
N ALA A 102 -5.96 0.34 -6.17
CA ALA A 102 -5.14 0.66 -7.33
C ALA A 102 -4.77 -0.59 -8.14
N ASP A 103 -4.64 -0.46 -9.46
CA ASP A 103 -4.04 -1.50 -10.29
C ASP A 103 -2.61 -1.11 -10.61
N GLU A 104 -1.67 -1.80 -9.96
CA GLU A 104 -0.23 -1.58 -10.10
C GLU A 104 0.29 -1.78 -11.54
N ARG A 105 -0.46 -2.50 -12.38
CA ARG A 105 -0.13 -2.72 -13.79
C ARG A 105 -0.57 -1.57 -14.69
N GLN A 106 -1.58 -0.81 -14.26
CA GLN A 106 -2.17 0.28 -15.05
C GLN A 106 -1.72 1.67 -14.59
N ILE A 107 -1.36 1.82 -13.32
CA ILE A 107 -0.90 3.11 -12.78
C ILE A 107 0.34 3.60 -13.52
N GLN A 108 0.37 4.88 -13.88
CA GLN A 108 1.48 5.46 -14.63
C GLN A 108 2.49 6.11 -13.68
N LYS A 109 3.75 6.24 -14.13
CA LYS A 109 4.80 6.93 -13.37
C LYS A 109 4.37 8.35 -12.96
N LYS A 110 3.70 9.08 -13.87
CA LYS A 110 3.17 10.43 -13.59
C LYS A 110 2.14 10.44 -12.46
N ASP A 111 1.34 9.39 -12.32
CA ASP A 111 0.33 9.29 -11.27
C ASP A 111 1.01 9.07 -9.92
N LEU A 112 2.00 8.17 -9.86
CA LEU A 112 2.81 7.93 -8.66
C LEU A 112 3.60 9.18 -8.23
N GLN A 113 4.13 9.93 -9.20
CA GLN A 113 4.80 11.21 -8.96
C GLN A 113 3.82 12.29 -8.46
N SER A 114 2.59 12.31 -8.98
CA SER A 114 1.54 13.16 -8.42
C SER A 114 1.16 12.71 -7.00
N TRP A 115 1.07 11.41 -6.75
CA TRP A 115 0.70 10.87 -5.46
C TRP A 115 1.74 11.23 -4.40
N VAL A 116 3.02 10.93 -4.63
CA VAL A 116 4.08 11.20 -3.65
C VAL A 116 4.16 12.68 -3.26
N LYS A 117 3.92 13.59 -4.21
CA LYS A 117 3.91 15.04 -3.96
C LYS A 117 2.76 15.48 -3.03
N ASN A 118 1.62 14.79 -3.09
CA ASN A 118 0.42 15.10 -2.32
C ASN A 118 0.24 14.23 -1.06
N ALA A 119 1.21 13.34 -0.77
CA ALA A 119 1.18 12.47 0.39
C ALA A 119 1.62 13.20 1.67
N ALA A 120 0.79 14.11 2.18
CA ALA A 120 1.11 14.92 3.36
C ALA A 120 1.05 14.14 4.69
N SER A 121 0.26 13.06 4.73
CA SER A 121 0.09 12.21 5.90
C SER A 121 1.05 11.01 5.87
N PRO A 122 1.74 10.67 6.97
CA PRO A 122 2.61 9.49 7.05
C PRO A 122 1.92 8.20 6.58
N MET A 123 0.64 8.04 6.91
CA MET A 123 -0.14 6.87 6.50
C MET A 123 -0.31 6.74 4.97
N ILE A 124 -0.11 7.83 4.23
CA ILE A 124 -0.21 7.87 2.77
C ILE A 124 1.17 7.74 2.15
N SER A 125 2.15 8.52 2.63
CA SER A 125 3.51 8.49 2.07
C SER A 125 4.19 7.14 2.32
N GLU A 126 4.10 6.62 3.55
CA GLU A 126 4.87 5.45 3.99
C GLU A 126 4.17 4.12 3.68
N TYR A 127 2.87 4.16 3.37
CA TYR A 127 2.07 2.98 3.05
C TYR A 127 1.48 3.10 1.65
N THR A 128 0.38 3.83 1.47
CA THR A 128 -0.37 3.90 0.20
C THR A 128 0.52 4.10 -1.03
N VAL A 129 1.35 5.16 -1.02
CA VAL A 129 2.23 5.49 -2.15
C VAL A 129 3.36 4.48 -2.28
N ALA A 130 4.02 4.16 -1.17
CA ALA A 130 5.14 3.22 -1.14
C ALA A 130 4.76 1.81 -1.64
N TRP A 131 3.58 1.30 -1.25
CA TRP A 131 3.08 0.00 -1.66
C TRP A 131 2.82 -0.05 -3.15
N ILE A 132 2.10 0.93 -3.69
CA ILE A 132 1.75 0.93 -5.12
C ILE A 132 2.97 1.18 -5.99
N ALA A 133 3.89 2.04 -5.56
CA ALA A 133 5.17 2.19 -6.24
C ALA A 133 5.92 0.86 -6.30
N ALA A 134 6.09 0.18 -5.16
CA ALA A 134 6.82 -1.08 -5.06
C ALA A 134 6.21 -2.22 -5.88
N GLU A 135 4.88 -2.28 -5.99
CA GLU A 135 4.19 -3.29 -6.79
C GLU A 135 4.12 -2.95 -8.28
N SER A 136 4.36 -1.69 -8.66
CA SER A 136 4.40 -1.27 -10.06
C SER A 136 5.76 -1.58 -10.70
N LYS A 137 5.80 -1.52 -12.04
CA LYS A 137 7.07 -1.64 -12.80
C LYS A 137 8.06 -0.50 -12.55
N TYR A 138 7.65 0.57 -11.85
CA TYR A 138 8.48 1.75 -11.56
C TYR A 138 9.12 1.70 -10.17
N GLY A 139 8.88 0.65 -9.38
CA GLY A 139 9.22 0.63 -7.95
C GLY A 139 10.68 0.96 -7.63
N TRP A 140 11.63 0.26 -8.24
CA TRP A 140 13.06 0.49 -8.00
C TRP A 140 13.51 1.88 -8.45
N GLU A 141 13.06 2.32 -9.62
CA GLU A 141 13.39 3.64 -10.17
C GLU A 141 12.89 4.76 -9.25
N LEU A 142 11.62 4.71 -8.84
CA LEU A 142 11.01 5.72 -7.98
C LEU A 142 11.56 5.67 -6.56
N ALA A 143 11.85 4.49 -6.01
CA ALA A 143 12.45 4.39 -4.69
C ALA A 143 13.83 5.09 -4.65
N ARG A 144 14.68 4.87 -5.67
CA ARG A 144 15.97 5.56 -5.82
C ARG A 144 15.80 7.07 -5.94
N GLU A 145 14.88 7.51 -6.80
CA GLU A 145 14.62 8.95 -7.01
C GLU A 145 14.14 9.63 -5.72
N TRP A 146 13.21 8.99 -5.00
CA TRP A 146 12.55 9.59 -3.85
C TRP A 146 13.43 9.70 -2.62
N ILE A 147 14.35 8.75 -2.37
CA ILE A 147 15.24 8.84 -1.19
C ILE A 147 16.18 10.04 -1.24
N GLU A 148 16.45 10.61 -2.42
CA GLU A 148 17.28 11.81 -2.58
C GLU A 148 16.51 13.12 -2.34
N SER A 149 15.19 13.07 -2.15
CA SER A 149 14.38 14.28 -2.00
C SER A 149 14.60 14.99 -0.66
N GLU A 150 14.75 16.32 -0.72
CA GLU A 150 14.76 17.21 0.44
C GLU A 150 13.38 17.39 1.11
N LYS A 151 12.29 16.96 0.44
CA LYS A 151 10.95 16.89 1.05
C LYS A 151 10.79 15.62 1.87
N GLU A 152 10.45 15.75 3.16
CA GLU A 152 10.44 14.65 4.13
C GLU A 152 9.52 13.51 3.70
N ASN A 153 8.29 13.84 3.31
CA ASN A 153 7.29 12.87 2.90
C ASN A 153 7.72 12.06 1.67
N ILE A 154 8.36 12.68 0.68
CA ILE A 154 8.86 12.01 -0.52
C ILE A 154 10.00 11.06 -0.15
N ALA A 155 10.99 11.53 0.63
CA ALA A 155 12.08 10.67 1.09
C ALA A 155 11.58 9.48 1.92
N SER A 156 10.63 9.70 2.83
CA SER A 156 9.96 8.64 3.57
C SER A 156 9.26 7.62 2.65
N SER A 157 8.58 8.08 1.60
CA SER A 157 8.00 7.18 0.58
C SER A 157 9.06 6.34 -0.11
N GLY A 158 10.21 6.90 -0.46
CA GLY A 158 11.32 6.17 -1.09
C GLY A 158 11.85 5.03 -0.20
N TRP A 159 12.16 5.33 1.07
CA TRP A 159 12.65 4.33 2.03
C TRP A 159 11.60 3.24 2.33
N SER A 160 10.32 3.62 2.44
CA SER A 160 9.23 2.66 2.59
C SER A 160 9.00 1.83 1.32
N ALA A 161 9.22 2.39 0.13
CA ALA A 161 9.13 1.67 -1.14
C ALA A 161 10.25 0.62 -1.25
N PHE A 162 11.49 0.96 -0.89
CA PHE A 162 12.57 -0.03 -0.77
C PHE A 162 12.21 -1.17 0.21
N SER A 163 11.69 -0.82 1.38
CA SER A 163 11.25 -1.82 2.37
C SER A 163 10.16 -2.74 1.82
N SER A 164 9.23 -2.18 1.03
CA SER A 164 8.15 -2.92 0.38
C SER A 164 8.70 -3.84 -0.72
N LEU A 165 9.59 -3.34 -1.58
CA LEU A 165 10.28 -4.10 -2.63
C LEU A 165 11.03 -5.30 -2.04
N LEU A 166 11.85 -5.08 -1.00
CA LEU A 166 12.56 -6.15 -0.29
C LEU A 166 11.62 -7.23 0.22
N SER A 167 10.39 -6.88 0.60
CA SER A 167 9.42 -7.83 1.13
C SER A 167 8.69 -8.66 0.07
N ILE A 168 8.65 -8.23 -1.20
CA ILE A 168 7.85 -8.89 -2.25
C ILE A 168 8.68 -9.41 -3.44
N VAL A 169 9.82 -8.79 -3.71
CA VAL A 169 10.66 -9.13 -4.87
C VAL A 169 11.51 -10.36 -4.56
N PRO A 170 11.61 -11.35 -5.48
CA PRO A 170 12.53 -12.49 -5.34
C PRO A 170 13.98 -12.04 -5.11
N ASN A 171 14.74 -12.80 -4.34
CA ASN A 171 16.09 -12.39 -3.91
C ASN A 171 17.05 -12.20 -5.10
N GLU A 172 16.88 -13.00 -6.13
CA GLU A 172 17.72 -13.04 -7.33
C GLU A 172 17.56 -11.77 -8.19
N GLN A 173 16.50 -10.99 -7.96
CA GLN A 173 16.21 -9.74 -8.65
C GLN A 173 16.65 -8.50 -7.84
N ILE A 174 17.26 -8.70 -6.67
CA ILE A 174 17.71 -7.62 -5.80
C ILE A 174 19.21 -7.41 -6.01
N ASP A 175 19.61 -6.17 -6.32
CA ASP A 175 21.03 -5.81 -6.35
C ASP A 175 21.59 -5.71 -4.93
N LYS A 176 22.28 -6.77 -4.50
CA LYS A 176 22.95 -6.85 -3.20
C LYS A 176 23.88 -5.66 -2.92
N LYS A 177 24.64 -5.21 -3.93
CA LYS A 177 25.61 -4.12 -3.76
C LYS A 177 24.90 -2.81 -3.50
N GLU A 178 23.78 -2.57 -4.18
CA GLU A 178 22.92 -1.41 -3.93
C GLU A 178 22.40 -1.42 -2.49
N ILE A 179 21.80 -2.54 -2.04
CA ILE A 179 21.23 -2.63 -0.69
C ILE A 179 22.31 -2.48 0.39
N SER A 180 23.49 -3.06 0.21
CA SER A 180 24.63 -2.87 1.13
C SER A 180 25.09 -1.40 1.19
N LYS A 181 25.17 -0.70 0.05
CA LYS A 181 25.47 0.75 0.03
C LYS A 181 24.40 1.56 0.79
N LEU A 182 23.13 1.22 0.60
CA LEU A 182 22.03 1.87 1.31
C LEU A 182 22.06 1.59 2.82
N LEU A 183 22.44 0.39 3.27
CA LEU A 183 22.67 0.11 4.69
C LEU A 183 23.75 1.02 5.28
N LYS A 184 24.88 1.19 4.58
CA LYS A 184 25.95 2.09 5.02
C LYS A 184 25.49 3.54 5.09
N ARG A 185 24.70 4.00 4.12
CA ARG A 185 24.10 5.33 4.14
C ARG A 185 23.20 5.52 5.37
N VAL A 186 22.33 4.54 5.64
CA VAL A 186 21.47 4.59 6.83
C VAL A 186 22.29 4.63 8.11
N GLU A 187 23.35 3.81 8.22
CA GLU A 187 24.28 3.82 9.36
C GLU A 187 24.85 5.22 9.63
N SER A 188 25.24 5.97 8.59
CA SER A 188 25.87 7.29 8.74
C SER A 188 24.89 8.45 8.90
N GLU A 189 23.67 8.35 8.35
CA GLU A 189 22.76 9.48 8.21
C GLU A 189 21.55 9.43 9.16
N ILE A 190 21.10 8.26 9.61
CA ILE A 190 19.79 8.09 10.24
C ILE A 190 19.55 9.02 11.45
N HIS A 191 20.56 9.25 12.29
CA HIS A 191 20.39 10.10 13.47
C HIS A 191 20.31 11.60 13.15
N LYS A 192 20.79 12.00 11.97
CA LYS A 192 20.74 13.38 11.47
C LYS A 192 19.57 13.63 10.52
N SER A 193 18.93 12.56 10.05
CA SER A 193 17.80 12.63 9.13
C SER A 193 16.55 13.27 9.73
N ARG A 194 15.63 13.69 8.85
CA ARG A 194 14.31 14.22 9.22
C ARG A 194 13.47 13.15 9.93
N ASN A 195 12.59 13.57 10.82
CA ASN A 195 11.88 12.71 11.77
C ASN A 195 11.26 11.45 11.15
N ARG A 196 10.40 11.60 10.13
CA ARG A 196 9.76 10.45 9.46
C ARG A 196 10.73 9.68 8.56
N VAL A 197 11.76 10.33 8.04
CA VAL A 197 12.82 9.65 7.28
C VAL A 197 13.59 8.68 8.18
N LYS A 198 13.90 9.07 9.44
CA LYS A 198 14.53 8.16 10.42
C LYS A 198 13.72 6.89 10.62
N TYR A 199 12.40 7.05 10.75
CA TYR A 199 11.47 5.93 10.93
C TYR A 199 11.51 4.97 9.74
N CYS A 200 11.44 5.50 8.52
CA CYS A 200 11.48 4.70 7.30
C CYS A 200 12.86 4.05 7.06
N MET A 201 13.96 4.76 7.37
CA MET A 201 15.31 4.21 7.32
C MET A 201 15.48 3.04 8.32
N ASN A 202 14.97 3.18 9.55
CA ASN A 202 14.93 2.09 10.52
C ASN A 202 14.11 0.89 10.00
N GLY A 203 12.96 1.17 9.39
CA GLY A 203 12.13 0.17 8.71
C GLY A 203 12.86 -0.55 7.57
N PHE A 204 13.68 0.18 6.80
CA PHE A 204 14.52 -0.39 5.74
C PHE A 204 15.55 -1.36 6.31
N VAL A 205 16.28 -1.01 7.37
CA VAL A 205 17.24 -1.92 8.02
C VAL A 205 16.56 -3.20 8.49
N ILE A 206 15.38 -3.07 9.11
CA ILE A 206 14.54 -4.22 9.51
C ILE A 206 14.14 -5.05 8.29
N ALA A 207 13.74 -4.41 7.18
CA ALA A 207 13.33 -5.10 5.97
C ALA A 207 14.49 -5.86 5.32
N VAL A 208 15.70 -5.29 5.29
CA VAL A 208 16.88 -5.99 4.77
C VAL A 208 17.18 -7.22 5.63
N GLY A 209 17.30 -7.05 6.95
CA GLY A 209 17.58 -8.16 7.86
C GLY A 209 16.47 -9.22 7.87
N GLY A 210 15.22 -8.81 7.68
CA GLY A 210 14.05 -9.70 7.72
C GLY A 210 13.78 -10.44 6.42
N PHE A 211 13.92 -9.79 5.26
CA PHE A 211 13.48 -10.32 3.97
C PHE A 211 14.60 -10.69 3.01
N TYR A 212 15.85 -10.28 3.29
CA TYR A 212 16.98 -10.54 2.41
C TYR A 212 18.11 -11.28 3.14
N PRO A 213 18.06 -12.63 3.19
CA PRO A 213 18.96 -13.45 4.00
C PRO A 213 20.45 -13.20 3.73
N GLU A 214 20.80 -12.91 2.47
CA GLU A 214 22.17 -12.63 2.05
C GLU A 214 22.83 -11.44 2.73
N LEU A 215 22.03 -10.51 3.26
CA LEU A 215 22.50 -9.33 4.00
C LEU A 215 22.01 -9.34 5.46
N TYR A 216 21.53 -10.47 5.98
CA TYR A 216 21.07 -10.59 7.36
C TYR A 216 22.12 -10.12 8.38
N GLU A 217 23.34 -10.66 8.28
CA GLU A 217 24.43 -10.32 9.21
C GLU A 217 24.87 -8.86 9.09
N GLU A 218 24.89 -8.33 7.86
CA GLU A 218 25.23 -6.93 7.63
C GLU A 218 24.18 -5.99 8.22
N ALA A 219 22.90 -6.25 7.94
CA ALA A 219 21.79 -5.48 8.49
C ALA A 219 21.74 -5.54 10.02
N LEU A 220 22.02 -6.71 10.62
CA LEU A 220 22.07 -6.85 12.07
C LEU A 220 23.23 -6.06 12.69
N ARG A 221 24.42 -6.08 12.07
CA ARG A 221 25.55 -5.24 12.51
C ARG A 221 25.24 -3.75 12.38
N THR A 222 24.70 -3.33 11.25
CA THR A 222 24.28 -1.95 11.02
C THR A 222 23.22 -1.53 12.04
N ALA A 223 22.21 -2.36 12.31
CA ALA A 223 21.20 -2.10 13.34
C ALA A 223 21.80 -1.90 14.73
N LYS A 224 22.77 -2.74 15.13
CA LYS A 224 23.47 -2.61 16.43
C LYS A 224 24.27 -1.31 16.53
N LYS A 225 24.94 -0.90 15.45
CA LYS A 225 25.70 0.35 15.42
C LYS A 225 24.80 1.59 15.44
N ILE A 226 23.67 1.54 14.74
CA ILE A 226 22.66 2.59 14.78
C ILE A 226 22.10 2.71 16.20
N GLY A 227 21.80 1.58 16.85
CA GLY A 227 21.20 1.56 18.18
C GLY A 227 19.78 2.13 18.17
N LYS A 228 19.38 2.75 19.29
CA LYS A 228 18.04 3.31 19.46
C LYS A 228 17.80 4.51 18.54
N VAL A 229 16.75 4.45 17.73
CA VAL A 229 16.33 5.55 16.85
C VAL A 229 15.18 6.32 17.49
N GLU A 230 15.39 7.61 17.75
CA GLU A 230 14.36 8.48 18.31
C GLU A 230 13.54 9.15 17.21
N VAL A 231 12.25 8.85 17.19
CA VAL A 231 11.26 9.44 16.27
C VAL A 231 10.12 9.99 17.10
N ARG A 232 9.75 11.25 16.83
CA ARG A 232 8.50 11.84 17.30
C ARG A 232 7.33 11.17 16.59
N MET A 233 6.64 10.29 17.31
CA MET A 233 5.43 9.57 16.84
C MET A 233 4.13 10.37 17.09
N GLY A 234 4.26 11.70 17.26
CA GLY A 234 3.17 12.60 17.65
C GLY A 234 2.66 12.36 19.08
N LYS A 235 1.37 12.57 19.34
CA LYS A 235 0.78 12.44 20.69
C LYS A 235 0.36 10.99 20.97
N THR A 236 1.33 10.08 20.93
CA THR A 236 1.11 8.64 21.05
C THR A 236 2.10 8.00 22.02
N ALA A 237 1.73 6.86 22.59
CA ALA A 237 2.65 6.01 23.38
C ALA A 237 3.44 5.03 22.49
N CYS A 238 3.34 5.14 21.16
CA CYS A 238 3.96 4.22 20.23
C CYS A 238 5.49 4.35 20.27
N LYS A 239 6.16 3.20 20.41
CA LYS A 239 7.62 3.11 20.42
C LYS A 239 8.14 2.77 19.03
N VAL A 240 9.25 3.39 18.65
CA VAL A 240 10.02 2.97 17.47
C VAL A 240 10.66 1.62 17.80
N PRO A 241 10.50 0.58 16.97
CA PRO A 241 11.14 -0.70 17.21
C PRO A 241 12.65 -0.54 17.06
N GLU A 242 13.41 -1.09 18.01
CA GLU A 242 14.85 -1.24 17.84
C GLU A 242 15.10 -2.28 16.74
N ALA A 243 15.80 -1.89 15.67
CA ALA A 243 15.97 -2.74 14.50
C ALA A 243 16.69 -4.06 14.84
N SER A 244 17.68 -4.02 15.73
CA SER A 244 18.46 -5.18 16.17
C SER A 244 17.56 -6.23 16.82
N GLU A 245 16.75 -5.83 17.80
CA GLU A 245 15.81 -6.69 18.53
C GLU A 245 14.74 -7.24 17.60
N TYR A 246 14.22 -6.41 16.68
CA TYR A 246 13.19 -6.82 15.75
C TYR A 246 13.70 -7.87 14.76
N ILE A 247 14.90 -7.67 14.19
CA ILE A 247 15.56 -8.64 13.30
C ILE A 247 15.80 -9.96 14.04
N LEU A 248 16.32 -9.91 15.27
CA LEU A 248 16.53 -11.10 16.10
C LEU A 248 15.22 -11.83 16.42
N LYS A 249 14.14 -11.10 16.68
CA LYS A 249 12.80 -11.67 16.88
C LYS A 249 12.29 -12.37 15.62
N MET A 250 12.49 -11.79 14.44
CA MET A 250 12.15 -12.43 13.17
C MET A 250 12.96 -13.71 12.95
N SER A 251 14.24 -13.68 13.30
CA SER A 251 15.14 -14.84 13.25
C SER A 251 14.67 -15.97 14.14
N LYS A 252 14.40 -15.69 15.42
CA LYS A 252 13.84 -16.66 16.38
C LYS A 252 12.50 -17.25 15.92
N ALA A 253 11.68 -16.47 15.22
CA ALA A 253 10.40 -16.93 14.68
C ALA A 253 10.53 -17.74 13.37
N GLY A 254 11.75 -17.98 12.86
CA GLY A 254 11.98 -18.67 11.59
C GLY A 254 11.37 -17.92 10.40
N LYS A 255 11.40 -16.57 10.42
CA LYS A 255 10.78 -15.72 9.39
C LYS A 255 11.75 -15.04 8.44
N ILE A 256 13.06 -15.25 8.62
CA ILE A 256 14.08 -14.66 7.74
C ILE A 256 13.89 -15.15 6.30
N GLY A 257 13.89 -14.21 5.36
CA GLY A 257 13.71 -14.50 3.93
C GLY A 257 12.27 -14.79 3.50
N LYS A 258 11.28 -14.83 4.42
CA LYS A 258 9.88 -15.08 4.05
C LYS A 258 9.28 -13.87 3.34
N LYS A 259 9.16 -13.95 2.02
CA LYS A 259 8.51 -12.93 1.19
C LYS A 259 7.00 -12.88 1.40
N LYS A 260 6.43 -11.69 1.22
CA LYS A 260 4.99 -11.44 1.21
C LYS A 260 4.45 -11.59 -0.20
N LYS A 261 3.15 -11.90 -0.30
CA LYS A 261 2.42 -11.91 -1.59
C LYS A 261 2.19 -10.51 -2.17
N THR A 262 2.06 -9.51 -1.31
CA THR A 262 1.75 -8.11 -1.64
C THR A 262 2.39 -7.20 -0.59
N ALA A 263 2.74 -5.98 -0.99
CA ALA A 263 3.22 -4.95 -0.08
C ALA A 263 2.06 -4.35 0.74
N ARG A 264 0.84 -4.39 0.19
CA ARG A 264 -0.37 -3.84 0.80
C ARG A 264 -0.77 -4.59 2.06
N CYS A 265 -1.53 -3.88 2.91
CA CYS A 265 -2.10 -4.36 4.17
C CYS A 265 -2.93 -5.65 4.04
#